data_AF-A0A942PZG6-F1
#
_entry.id   AF-A0A942PZG6-F1
#
_cell.length_a   1.000
_cell.length_b   1.000
_cell.length_c   1.000
_cell.angle_alpha   90.00
_cell.angle_beta   90.00
_cell.angle_gamma   90.00
#
_symmetry.space_group_name_H-M   'P 1'
#
loop_
_entity.id
_entity.type
_entity.pdbx_description
1 polymer ?
#
loop_
_entity_poly.entity_id
_entity_poly.type
_entity_poly.pdbx_seq_one_letter_code
_entity_poly.pdbx_strand_id
1 'polypeptide(L)'
;MSLDYLILGFLSMRPATGYEIKSEFEQTLGAAVWGTISYGNLYPKLKDMEQKAWIYVLDENGERNKKVYDLTREGWLQLEKWLGVTPEYPMVKDELILKMIFWGISRPNDSKTLIEHLRSREVKTRELLKACETWRETYTWADEYGVLAFDYGEHRYRAELDWIQKTIETLANESLKPGVDKWNLSIIQQERRKIALQLWDEGTKMNDDDGTVKN
;
A
#
# COMPACT_ATOMS: atom_id res chain seq x y z
N MET A 1 -10.06 -4.47 3.76
CA MET A 1 -10.90 -4.47 2.54
C MET A 1 -10.85 -5.87 1.94
N SER A 2 -12.00 -6.51 1.68
CA SER A 2 -11.99 -7.87 1.10
C SER A 2 -11.91 -7.80 -0.41
N LEU A 3 -11.02 -8.60 -1.01
CA LEU A 3 -10.94 -8.83 -2.46
C LEU A 3 -12.29 -9.29 -3.05
N ASP A 4 -13.17 -9.90 -2.25
CA ASP A 4 -14.51 -10.30 -2.66
C ASP A 4 -15.33 -9.15 -3.26
N TYR A 5 -15.43 -8.04 -2.53
CA TYR A 5 -16.31 -6.94 -2.91
C TYR A 5 -15.77 -6.15 -4.09
N LEU A 6 -14.45 -6.16 -4.28
CA LEU A 6 -13.84 -5.64 -5.48
C LEU A 6 -14.21 -6.49 -6.71
N ILE A 7 -14.14 -7.82 -6.58
CA ILE A 7 -14.57 -8.72 -7.65
C ILE A 7 -16.07 -8.57 -7.92
N LEU A 8 -16.91 -8.50 -6.87
CA LEU A 8 -18.35 -8.30 -7.02
C LEU A 8 -18.67 -6.98 -7.73
N GLY A 9 -18.08 -5.87 -7.28
CA GLY A 9 -18.28 -4.56 -7.92
C GLY A 9 -17.77 -4.51 -9.36
N PHE A 10 -16.70 -5.24 -9.68
CA PHE A 10 -16.24 -5.34 -11.06
C PHE A 10 -17.19 -6.15 -11.94
N LEU A 11 -17.62 -7.31 -11.46
CA LEU A 11 -18.54 -8.18 -12.20
C LEU A 11 -19.95 -7.60 -12.32
N SER A 12 -20.38 -6.72 -11.41
CA SER A 12 -21.66 -6.01 -11.55
C SER A 12 -21.69 -5.07 -12.76
N MET A 13 -20.53 -4.62 -13.25
CA MET A 13 -20.46 -3.78 -14.45
C MET A 13 -20.56 -4.60 -15.73
N ARG A 14 -19.89 -5.75 -15.76
CA ARG A 14 -19.94 -6.70 -16.88
C ARG A 14 -19.39 -8.06 -16.47
N PRO A 15 -19.78 -9.12 -17.19
CA PRO A 15 -19.06 -10.37 -17.12
C PRO A 15 -17.61 -10.23 -17.55
N ALA A 16 -16.74 -10.99 -16.90
CA ALA A 16 -15.30 -10.90 -17.16
C ALA A 16 -14.55 -12.17 -16.82
N THR A 17 -13.38 -12.31 -17.45
CA THR A 17 -12.48 -13.43 -17.16
C THR A 17 -11.57 -13.12 -15.99
N GLY A 18 -11.05 -14.15 -15.30
CA GLY A 18 -10.09 -13.95 -14.21
C GLY A 18 -8.88 -13.11 -14.62
N TYR A 19 -8.46 -13.21 -15.88
CA TYR A 19 -7.41 -12.37 -16.44
C TYR A 19 -7.83 -10.90 -16.59
N GLU A 20 -9.04 -10.63 -17.09
CA GLU A 20 -9.55 -9.26 -17.22
C GLU A 20 -9.74 -8.60 -15.85
N ILE A 21 -10.28 -9.32 -14.88
CA ILE A 21 -10.40 -8.88 -13.48
C ILE A 21 -9.02 -8.51 -12.94
N LYS A 22 -8.03 -9.38 -13.15
CA LYS A 22 -6.64 -9.15 -12.72
C LYS A 22 -6.05 -7.91 -13.38
N SER A 23 -6.19 -7.81 -14.71
CA SER A 23 -5.64 -6.71 -15.51
C SER A 23 -6.24 -5.37 -15.12
N GLU A 24 -7.51 -5.32 -14.71
CA GLU A 24 -8.12 -4.09 -14.23
C GLU A 24 -7.49 -3.63 -12.91
N PHE A 25 -7.27 -4.56 -11.97
CA PHE A 25 -6.75 -4.24 -10.65
C PHE A 25 -5.25 -3.95 -10.63
N GLU A 26 -4.48 -4.45 -11.61
CA GLU A 26 -3.04 -4.18 -11.75
C GLU A 26 -2.74 -2.82 -12.39
N GLN A 27 -3.72 -2.20 -13.04
CA GLN A 27 -3.54 -0.88 -13.62
C GLN A 27 -3.32 0.19 -12.53
N THR A 28 -2.50 1.19 -12.84
CA THR A 28 -2.05 2.23 -11.91
C THR A 28 -3.19 2.96 -11.21
N LEU A 29 -4.35 3.12 -11.87
CA LEU A 29 -5.51 3.74 -11.24
C LEU A 29 -6.16 2.86 -10.17
N GLY A 30 -6.17 1.53 -10.38
CA GLY A 30 -6.52 0.54 -9.37
C GLY A 30 -5.63 0.67 -8.12
N ALA A 31 -4.33 0.85 -8.33
CA ALA A 31 -3.41 1.13 -7.23
C ALA A 31 -3.65 2.51 -6.58
N ALA A 32 -4.02 3.53 -7.37
CA ALA A 32 -4.19 4.91 -6.89
C ALA A 32 -5.42 5.09 -5.99
N VAL A 33 -6.52 4.39 -6.27
CA VAL A 33 -7.77 4.55 -5.49
C VAL A 33 -7.96 3.44 -4.45
N TRP A 34 -7.56 2.20 -4.75
CA TRP A 34 -7.92 1.01 -3.99
C TRP A 34 -6.71 0.41 -3.24
N GLY A 35 -5.51 0.92 -3.50
CA GLY A 35 -4.24 0.40 -2.98
C GLY A 35 -3.74 -0.85 -3.71
N THR A 36 -2.57 -1.35 -3.33
CA THR A 36 -2.03 -2.61 -3.88
C THR A 36 -2.70 -3.81 -3.22
N ILE A 37 -3.41 -4.60 -4.01
CA ILE A 37 -4.02 -5.84 -3.55
C ILE A 37 -3.09 -7.01 -3.89
N SER A 38 -2.84 -7.90 -2.94
CA SER A 38 -2.04 -9.11 -3.21
C SER A 38 -2.83 -10.07 -4.11
N TYR A 39 -2.44 -10.12 -5.39
CA TYR A 39 -3.14 -10.87 -6.44
C TYR A 39 -2.94 -12.39 -6.38
N GLY A 40 -2.01 -12.87 -5.55
CA GLY A 40 -1.76 -14.32 -5.37
C GLY A 40 -3.01 -15.11 -4.95
N ASN A 41 -4.04 -14.41 -4.46
CA ASN A 41 -5.28 -15.01 -3.99
C ASN A 41 -6.47 -14.87 -4.96
N LEU A 42 -6.35 -14.25 -6.14
CA LEU A 42 -7.51 -14.01 -7.03
C LEU A 42 -8.21 -15.31 -7.45
N TYR A 43 -7.50 -16.27 -8.03
CA TYR A 43 -8.11 -17.51 -8.51
C TYR A 43 -8.65 -18.41 -7.39
N PRO A 44 -7.93 -18.60 -6.26
CA PRO A 44 -8.53 -19.21 -5.07
C PRO A 44 -9.81 -18.50 -4.62
N LYS A 45 -9.85 -17.16 -4.72
CA LYS A 45 -11.02 -16.38 -4.34
C LYS A 45 -12.20 -16.55 -5.28
N LEU A 46 -11.96 -16.54 -6.59
CA LEU A 46 -13.00 -16.83 -7.58
C LEU A 46 -13.62 -18.23 -7.35
N LYS A 47 -12.79 -19.23 -7.02
CA LYS A 47 -13.27 -20.57 -6.67
C LYS A 47 -14.13 -20.59 -5.39
N ASP A 48 -13.71 -19.87 -4.34
CA ASP A 48 -14.48 -19.70 -3.10
C ASP A 48 -15.82 -18.99 -3.36
N MET A 49 -15.84 -17.96 -4.20
CA MET A 49 -17.05 -17.23 -4.58
C MET A 49 -18.02 -18.08 -5.42
N GLU A 50 -17.51 -18.92 -6.33
CA GLU A 50 -18.30 -19.91 -7.08
C GLU A 50 -18.94 -20.93 -6.12
N GLN A 51 -18.17 -21.45 -5.15
CA GLN A 51 -18.68 -22.37 -4.12
C GLN A 51 -19.76 -21.74 -3.22
N LYS A 52 -19.64 -20.43 -2.93
CA LYS A 52 -20.65 -19.65 -2.21
C LYS A 52 -21.87 -19.28 -3.06
N ALA A 53 -21.88 -19.68 -4.34
CA ALA A 53 -22.88 -19.30 -5.32
C ALA A 53 -23.03 -17.79 -5.48
N TRP A 54 -21.97 -17.00 -5.26
CA TRP A 54 -21.99 -15.54 -5.49
C TRP A 54 -21.73 -15.21 -6.96
N ILE A 55 -20.99 -16.08 -7.65
CA ILE A 55 -20.67 -15.96 -9.07
C ILE A 55 -20.95 -17.28 -9.78
N TYR A 56 -21.17 -17.23 -11.09
CA TYR A 56 -21.30 -18.39 -11.96
C TYR A 56 -20.48 -18.20 -13.24
N VAL A 57 -20.30 -19.27 -14.01
CA VAL A 57 -19.62 -19.24 -15.31
C VAL A 57 -20.66 -19.19 -16.42
N LEU A 58 -20.59 -18.19 -17.31
CA LEU A 58 -21.64 -17.88 -18.29
C LEU A 58 -21.81 -18.91 -19.41
N ASP A 59 -20.74 -19.56 -19.87
CA ASP A 59 -20.81 -20.67 -20.83
C ASP A 59 -19.41 -21.23 -21.13
N GLU A 60 -19.29 -22.55 -21.30
CA GLU A 60 -18.05 -23.25 -21.70
C GLU A 60 -17.84 -23.27 -23.23
N ASN A 61 -18.27 -22.22 -23.94
CA ASN A 61 -18.29 -22.22 -25.41
C ASN A 61 -16.88 -22.16 -26.02
N GLY A 62 -16.32 -23.35 -26.25
CA GLY A 62 -15.46 -23.68 -27.39
C GLY A 62 -13.96 -23.46 -27.22
N GLU A 63 -13.51 -22.48 -26.45
CA GLU A 63 -12.09 -22.32 -26.13
C GLU A 63 -11.78 -22.92 -24.76
N ARG A 64 -11.08 -24.06 -24.79
CA ARG A 64 -10.90 -25.05 -23.71
C ARG A 64 -10.34 -24.54 -22.36
N ASN A 65 -10.21 -23.24 -22.10
CA ASN A 65 -9.62 -22.71 -20.88
C ASN A 65 -10.05 -21.29 -20.43
N LYS A 66 -11.04 -20.62 -21.06
CA LYS A 66 -11.41 -19.25 -20.65
C LYS A 66 -12.71 -19.21 -19.85
N LYS A 67 -12.63 -19.27 -18.52
CA LYS A 67 -13.79 -19.04 -17.63
C LYS A 67 -14.18 -17.56 -17.64
N VAL A 68 -15.39 -17.27 -18.10
CA VAL A 68 -16.05 -15.95 -17.97
C VAL A 68 -17.00 -16.02 -16.78
N TYR A 69 -16.77 -15.17 -15.77
CA TYR A 69 -17.58 -15.12 -14.56
C TYR A 69 -18.63 -14.01 -14.66
N ASP A 70 -19.77 -14.22 -14.00
CA ASP A 70 -20.83 -13.25 -13.82
C ASP A 70 -21.50 -13.42 -12.44
N LEU A 71 -22.23 -12.41 -11.97
CA LEU A 71 -22.89 -12.40 -10.68
C LEU A 71 -24.18 -13.21 -10.68
N THR A 72 -24.35 -14.09 -9.70
CA THR A 72 -25.66 -14.68 -9.41
C THR A 72 -26.55 -13.67 -8.68
N ARG A 73 -27.83 -14.02 -8.49
CA ARG A 73 -28.72 -13.27 -7.58
C ARG A 73 -28.11 -13.07 -6.19
N GLU A 74 -27.49 -14.11 -5.63
CA GLU A 74 -26.84 -14.02 -4.32
C GLU A 74 -25.64 -13.07 -4.35
N GLY A 75 -24.84 -13.08 -5.44
CA GLY A 75 -23.75 -12.12 -5.63
C GLY A 75 -24.21 -10.67 -5.59
N TRP A 76 -25.30 -10.36 -6.30
CA TRP A 76 -25.91 -9.03 -6.27
C TRP A 76 -26.37 -8.63 -4.86
N LEU A 77 -27.04 -9.53 -4.12
CA LEU A 77 -27.49 -9.27 -2.75
C LEU A 77 -26.33 -9.04 -1.78
N GLN A 78 -25.20 -9.75 -1.96
CA GLN A 78 -24.02 -9.52 -1.13
C GLN A 78 -23.35 -8.18 -1.42
N LEU A 79 -23.31 -7.77 -2.70
CA LEU A 79 -22.79 -6.47 -3.10
C LEU A 79 -23.64 -5.34 -2.49
N GLU A 80 -24.96 -5.42 -2.64
CA GLU A 80 -25.92 -4.45 -2.08
C GLU A 80 -25.79 -4.36 -0.55
N LYS A 81 -25.75 -5.51 0.12
CA LYS A 81 -25.57 -5.57 1.57
C LYS A 81 -24.28 -4.88 2.00
N TRP A 82 -23.18 -5.11 1.29
CA TRP A 82 -21.89 -4.51 1.63
C TRP A 82 -21.89 -2.99 1.42
N LEU A 83 -22.47 -2.51 0.33
CA LEU A 83 -22.63 -1.08 0.06
C LEU A 83 -23.47 -0.37 1.13
N GLY A 84 -24.42 -1.07 1.74
CA GLY A 84 -25.26 -0.55 2.84
C GLY A 84 -24.58 -0.53 4.21
N VAL A 85 -23.39 -1.12 4.38
CA VAL A 85 -22.67 -1.15 5.66
C VAL A 85 -21.69 0.02 5.75
N THR A 86 -21.78 0.80 6.83
CA THR A 86 -20.83 1.88 7.10
C THR A 86 -19.41 1.33 7.25
N PRO A 87 -18.43 1.83 6.49
CA PRO A 87 -17.06 1.37 6.60
C PRO A 87 -16.40 1.88 7.89
N GLU A 88 -15.50 1.08 8.46
CA GLU A 88 -14.58 1.54 9.49
C GLU A 88 -13.55 2.54 8.93
N TYR A 89 -12.95 3.34 9.81
CA TYR A 89 -11.85 4.21 9.42
C TYR A 89 -10.68 3.39 8.85
N PRO A 90 -10.08 3.76 7.71
CA PRO A 90 -9.05 2.95 7.08
C PRO A 90 -7.78 2.88 7.95
N MET A 91 -7.29 1.66 8.17
CA MET A 91 -5.98 1.45 8.81
C MET A 91 -4.86 1.68 7.79
N VAL A 92 -4.10 2.76 7.95
CA VAL A 92 -2.94 3.08 7.09
C VAL A 92 -1.65 2.58 7.74
N LYS A 93 -0.94 1.68 7.05
CA LYS A 93 0.40 1.20 7.45
C LYS A 93 1.45 1.87 6.56
N ASP A 94 1.95 3.02 6.99
CA ASP A 94 2.96 3.78 6.24
C ASP A 94 4.36 3.57 6.84
N GLU A 95 5.20 2.82 6.13
CA GLU A 95 6.55 2.49 6.56
C GLU A 95 7.48 3.72 6.58
N LEU A 96 7.29 4.67 5.66
CA LEU A 96 8.13 5.88 5.61
C LEU A 96 7.86 6.74 6.84
N ILE A 97 6.59 6.96 7.16
CA ILE A 97 6.20 7.73 8.35
C ILE A 97 6.69 7.03 9.63
N LEU A 98 6.58 5.70 9.70
CA LEU A 98 7.10 4.94 10.84
C LEU A 98 8.62 5.09 10.99
N LYS A 99 9.38 5.02 9.89
CA LYS A 99 10.83 5.29 9.88
C LYS A 99 11.14 6.70 10.36
N MET A 100 10.37 7.70 9.92
CA MET A 100 10.56 9.10 10.32
C MET A 100 10.36 9.30 11.83
N ILE A 101 9.38 8.65 12.45
CA ILE A 101 9.13 8.71 13.90
C ILE A 101 10.37 8.26 14.70
N PHE A 102 11.10 7.26 14.21
CA PHE A 102 12.29 6.71 14.88
C PHE A 102 13.63 7.23 14.31
N TRP A 103 13.58 8.22 13.41
CA TRP A 103 14.75 8.63 12.61
C TRP A 103 15.86 9.23 13.47
N GLY A 104 15.53 10.28 14.23
CA GLY A 104 16.50 11.06 14.99
C GLY A 104 17.27 10.26 16.05
N ILE A 105 16.71 9.13 16.49
CA ILE A 105 17.36 8.22 17.44
C ILE A 105 18.42 7.36 16.76
N SER A 106 18.09 6.78 15.60
CA SER A 106 18.90 5.75 14.96
C SER A 106 19.92 6.31 13.98
N ARG A 107 19.65 7.49 13.43
CA ARG A 107 20.47 8.17 12.42
C ARG A 107 20.55 9.67 12.68
N PRO A 108 21.19 10.09 13.79
CA PRO A 108 21.34 11.52 14.08
C PRO A 108 22.04 12.22 12.91
N ASN A 109 21.51 13.37 12.50
CA ASN A 109 22.04 14.23 11.43
C ASN A 109 22.11 13.60 10.03
N ASP A 110 21.45 12.46 9.79
CA ASP A 110 21.34 11.86 8.44
C ASP A 110 20.09 12.36 7.70
N SER A 111 20.04 13.66 7.42
CA SER A 111 18.97 14.25 6.61
C SER A 111 19.04 13.79 5.16
N LYS A 112 20.24 13.47 4.66
CA LYS A 112 20.47 13.10 3.26
C LYS A 112 19.75 11.80 2.89
N THR A 113 19.91 10.73 3.67
CA THR A 113 19.17 9.49 3.38
C THR A 113 17.66 9.64 3.56
N LEU A 114 17.20 10.47 4.50
CA LEU A 114 15.76 10.72 4.63
C LEU A 114 15.20 11.44 3.41
N ILE A 115 15.95 12.41 2.87
CA ILE A 115 15.59 13.10 1.62
C ILE A 115 15.52 12.10 0.47
N GLU A 116 16.43 11.14 0.35
CA GLU A 116 16.38 10.10 -0.69
C GLU A 116 15.11 9.24 -0.59
N HIS A 117 14.72 8.83 0.63
CA HIS A 117 13.45 8.13 0.85
C HIS A 117 12.24 8.97 0.42
N LEU A 118 12.23 10.26 0.77
CA LEU A 118 11.18 11.20 0.38
C LEU A 118 11.12 11.41 -1.14
N ARG A 119 12.27 11.50 -1.82
CA ARG A 119 12.35 11.59 -3.29
C ARG A 119 11.81 10.34 -3.98
N SER A 120 12.12 9.16 -3.45
CA SER A 120 11.55 7.90 -3.97
C SER A 120 10.02 7.89 -3.83
N ARG A 121 9.51 8.33 -2.66
CA ARG A 121 8.06 8.50 -2.43
C ARG A 121 7.45 9.54 -3.37
N GLU A 122 8.15 10.64 -3.63
CA GLU A 122 7.70 11.71 -4.52
C GLU A 122 7.44 11.19 -5.94
N VAL A 123 8.40 10.44 -6.51
CA VAL A 123 8.27 9.85 -7.86
C VAL A 123 7.01 9.00 -7.93
N LYS A 124 6.80 8.11 -6.95
CA LYS A 124 5.62 7.25 -6.94
C LYS A 124 4.32 8.05 -6.76
N THR A 125 4.33 9.07 -5.91
CA THR A 125 3.17 9.92 -5.66
C THR A 125 2.78 10.70 -6.92
N ARG A 126 3.75 11.17 -7.72
CA ARG A 126 3.50 11.82 -9.02
C ARG A 126 2.87 10.87 -10.04
N GLU A 127 3.33 9.61 -10.09
CA GLU A 127 2.72 8.59 -10.96
C GLU A 127 1.25 8.35 -10.61
N LEU A 128 0.95 8.23 -9.30
CA LEU A 128 -0.41 7.99 -8.82
C LEU A 128 -1.32 9.21 -9.02
N LEU A 129 -0.80 10.42 -8.77
CA LEU A 129 -1.52 11.65 -9.06
C LEU A 129 -1.87 11.76 -10.54
N LYS A 130 -0.91 11.49 -11.44
CA LYS A 130 -1.16 11.52 -12.88
C LYS A 130 -2.26 10.54 -13.28
N ALA A 131 -2.25 9.32 -12.72
CA ALA A 131 -3.33 8.36 -12.97
C ALA A 131 -4.69 8.91 -12.52
N CYS A 132 -4.76 9.55 -11.36
CA CYS A 132 -5.96 10.24 -10.87
C CYS A 132 -6.35 11.47 -11.70
N GLU A 133 -5.46 12.10 -12.46
CA GLU A 133 -5.79 13.24 -13.33
C GLU A 133 -6.27 12.78 -14.71
N THR A 134 -5.71 11.67 -15.22
CA THR A 134 -5.99 11.16 -16.58
C THR A 134 -6.96 9.99 -16.61
N TRP A 135 -7.63 9.67 -15.49
CA TRP A 135 -8.50 8.49 -15.41
C TRP A 135 -9.61 8.52 -16.47
N ARG A 136 -10.15 9.69 -16.81
CA ARG A 136 -11.18 9.86 -17.85
C ARG A 136 -10.74 9.41 -19.24
N GLU A 137 -9.43 9.40 -19.50
CA GLU A 137 -8.86 8.94 -20.77
C GLU A 137 -8.71 7.42 -20.81
N THR A 138 -8.70 6.78 -19.65
CA THR A 138 -8.34 5.36 -19.48
C THR A 138 -9.51 4.49 -19.04
N TYR A 139 -10.48 5.05 -18.30
CA TYR A 139 -11.59 4.33 -17.67
C TYR A 139 -12.94 4.96 -18.07
N THR A 140 -13.86 4.10 -18.51
CA THR A 140 -15.16 4.50 -19.06
C THR A 140 -16.36 4.06 -18.22
N TRP A 141 -16.13 3.34 -17.12
CA TRP A 141 -17.20 2.73 -16.31
C TRP A 141 -17.55 3.51 -15.04
N ALA A 142 -16.81 4.57 -14.70
CA ALA A 142 -17.10 5.36 -13.51
C ALA A 142 -18.29 6.30 -13.75
N ASP A 143 -19.30 6.16 -12.90
CA ASP A 143 -20.45 7.08 -12.83
C ASP A 143 -20.10 8.34 -12.01
N GLU A 144 -21.10 9.19 -11.77
CA GLU A 144 -20.92 10.41 -10.97
C GLU A 144 -20.42 10.17 -9.54
N TYR A 145 -20.70 9.00 -8.95
CA TYR A 145 -20.21 8.64 -7.62
C TYR A 145 -18.76 8.16 -7.68
N GLY A 146 -18.40 7.40 -8.71
CA GLY A 146 -17.03 6.99 -8.98
C GLY A 146 -16.09 8.19 -9.15
N VAL A 147 -16.56 9.26 -9.81
CA VAL A 147 -15.80 10.52 -9.96
C VAL A 147 -15.35 11.06 -8.59
N LEU A 148 -16.24 11.05 -7.59
CA LEU A 148 -15.91 11.54 -6.24
C LEU A 148 -14.78 10.73 -5.58
N ALA A 149 -14.71 9.43 -5.84
CA ALA A 149 -13.62 8.58 -5.34
C ALA A 149 -12.28 8.91 -6.01
N PHE A 150 -12.28 9.22 -7.32
CA PHE A 150 -11.08 9.68 -8.02
C PHE A 150 -10.62 11.06 -7.55
N ASP A 151 -11.55 11.99 -7.35
CA ASP A 151 -11.27 13.33 -6.83
C ASP A 151 -10.62 13.25 -5.43
N TYR A 152 -11.08 12.34 -4.57
CA TYR A 152 -10.42 12.07 -3.28
C TYR A 152 -8.96 11.64 -3.46
N GLY A 153 -8.67 10.76 -4.41
CA GLY A 153 -7.32 10.32 -4.75
C GLY A 153 -6.44 11.49 -5.18
N GLU A 154 -6.96 12.36 -6.05
CA GLU A 154 -6.26 13.58 -6.48
C GLU A 154 -5.92 14.49 -5.31
N HIS A 155 -6.91 14.83 -4.48
CA HIS A 155 -6.72 15.67 -3.30
C HIS A 155 -5.65 15.10 -2.35
N ARG A 156 -5.70 13.80 -2.11
CA ARG A 156 -4.74 13.09 -1.26
C ARG A 156 -3.33 13.20 -1.81
N TYR A 157 -3.10 12.87 -3.08
CA TYR A 157 -1.75 12.85 -3.64
C TYR A 157 -1.19 14.26 -3.86
N ARG A 158 -2.02 15.26 -4.14
CA ARG A 158 -1.59 16.67 -4.15
C ARG A 158 -1.10 17.12 -2.77
N ALA A 159 -1.87 16.82 -1.72
CA ALA A 159 -1.49 17.16 -0.35
C ALA A 159 -0.21 16.42 0.07
N GLU A 160 -0.06 15.15 -0.32
CA GLU A 160 1.15 14.39 -0.05
C GLU A 160 2.37 14.97 -0.77
N LEU A 161 2.27 15.35 -2.05
CA LEU A 161 3.37 16.00 -2.77
C LEU A 161 3.79 17.33 -2.13
N ASP A 162 2.82 18.15 -1.73
CA ASP A 162 3.09 19.40 -1.02
C ASP A 162 3.82 19.15 0.31
N TRP A 163 3.37 18.16 1.08
CA TRP A 163 4.04 17.74 2.32
C TRP A 163 5.47 17.24 2.06
N ILE A 164 5.69 16.39 1.04
CA ILE A 164 7.02 15.87 0.68
C ILE A 164 7.96 17.03 0.33
N GLN A 165 7.52 17.95 -0.54
CA GLN A 165 8.29 19.11 -0.98
C GLN A 165 8.71 19.97 0.22
N LYS A 166 7.76 20.36 1.08
CA LYS A 166 8.02 21.16 2.29
C LYS A 166 8.94 20.44 3.28
N THR A 167 8.80 19.12 3.41
CA THR A 167 9.63 18.32 4.30
C THR A 167 11.07 18.25 3.80
N ILE A 168 11.27 18.04 2.50
CA ILE A 168 12.60 18.05 1.88
C ILE A 168 13.26 19.42 2.06
N GLU A 169 12.53 20.51 1.83
CA GLU A 169 13.04 21.87 2.03
C GLU A 169 13.43 22.13 3.49
N THR A 170 12.62 21.65 4.44
CA THR A 170 12.91 21.75 5.88
C THR A 170 14.19 21.00 6.24
N LEU A 171 14.37 19.78 5.72
CA LEU A 171 15.55 18.95 5.96
C LEU A 171 16.81 19.52 5.30
N ALA A 172 16.69 20.06 4.08
CA ALA A 172 17.80 20.64 3.32
C ALA A 172 18.29 21.96 3.93
N ASN A 173 17.39 22.74 4.51
CA ASN A 173 17.70 24.00 5.19
C ASN A 173 18.03 23.82 6.68
N GLU A 174 18.08 22.58 7.17
CA GLU A 174 18.31 22.23 8.58
C GLU A 174 17.36 22.96 9.55
N SER A 175 16.14 23.28 9.10
CA SER A 175 15.18 24.13 9.82
C SER A 175 14.17 23.33 10.65
N LEU A 176 14.60 22.17 11.17
CA LEU A 176 13.75 21.29 11.96
C LEU A 176 13.30 21.98 13.26
N LYS A 177 11.99 21.92 13.52
CA LYS A 177 11.42 22.40 14.78
C LYS A 177 11.86 21.48 15.94
N PRO A 178 12.08 22.01 17.15
CA PRO A 178 12.41 21.19 18.30
C PRO A 178 11.28 20.20 18.58
N GLY A 179 11.64 18.93 18.76
CA GLY A 179 10.72 17.89 19.20
C GLY A 179 10.35 18.03 20.67
N VAL A 180 9.28 17.35 21.09
CA VAL A 180 8.86 17.28 22.48
C VAL A 180 9.18 15.89 23.03
N ASP A 181 10.24 15.80 23.82
CA ASP A 181 10.66 14.56 24.50
C ASP A 181 10.63 14.75 26.02
N LYS A 182 9.42 14.73 26.59
CA LYS A 182 9.19 15.03 28.03
C LYS A 182 9.97 14.12 28.98
N TRP A 183 10.36 12.93 28.52
CA TRP A 183 10.96 11.89 29.33
C TRP A 183 12.40 11.59 28.93
N ASN A 184 13.00 12.41 28.06
CA ASN A 184 14.36 12.21 27.54
C ASN A 184 14.57 10.81 26.94
N LEU A 185 13.54 10.24 26.32
CA LEU A 185 13.59 8.90 25.72
C LEU A 185 14.62 8.83 24.60
N SER A 186 14.83 9.92 23.87
CA SER A 186 15.85 10.01 22.82
C SER A 186 17.25 9.76 23.38
N ILE A 187 17.59 10.39 24.51
CA ILE A 187 18.88 10.20 25.21
C ILE A 187 19.00 8.76 25.71
N ILE A 188 17.97 8.24 26.39
CA ILE A 188 17.96 6.86 26.90
C ILE A 188 18.14 5.85 25.76
N GLN A 189 17.47 6.06 24.62
CA GLN A 189 17.56 5.17 23.47
C GLN A 189 18.94 5.24 22.80
N GLN A 190 19.53 6.43 22.66
CA GLN A 190 20.89 6.59 22.12
C GLN A 190 21.93 5.85 22.97
N GLU A 191 21.85 5.96 24.30
CA GLU A 191 22.77 5.27 25.20
C GLU A 191 22.59 3.75 25.13
N ARG A 192 21.34 3.26 25.13
CA ARG A 192 21.05 1.82 24.94
C ARG A 192 21.60 1.29 23.61
N ARG A 193 21.50 2.07 22.53
CA ARG A 193 22.06 1.72 21.22
C ARG A 193 23.59 1.64 21.28
N LYS A 194 24.24 2.62 21.90
CA LYS A 194 25.70 2.65 22.06
C LYS A 194 26.20 1.43 22.84
N ILE A 195 25.59 1.14 23.99
CA ILE A 195 25.93 -0.04 24.81
C ILE A 195 25.77 -1.32 23.99
N ALA A 196 24.65 -1.49 23.27
CA ALA A 196 24.41 -2.67 22.47
C ALA A 196 25.45 -2.87 21.35
N LEU A 197 25.89 -1.79 20.69
CA LEU A 197 26.92 -1.85 19.64
C LEU A 197 28.32 -2.10 20.22
N GLN A 198 28.64 -1.55 21.39
CA GLN A 198 29.92 -1.82 22.08
C GLN A 198 30.01 -3.28 22.54
N LEU A 199 28.95 -3.81 23.14
CA LEU A 199 28.87 -5.22 23.52
C LEU A 199 28.97 -6.16 22.31
N TRP A 200 28.45 -5.74 21.15
CA TRP A 200 28.61 -6.47 19.89
C TRP A 200 30.09 -6.51 19.46
N ASP A 201 30.78 -5.37 19.45
CA ASP A 201 32.20 -5.30 19.06
C ASP A 201 33.10 -6.10 20.02
N GLU A 202 32.78 -6.15 21.32
CA GLU A 202 33.50 -6.93 22.32
C GLU A 202 33.23 -8.44 22.20
N GLY A 203 31.97 -8.85 21.97
CA GLY A 203 31.59 -10.25 21.78
C GLY A 203 32.07 -10.85 20.44
N THR A 204 32.23 -10.03 19.40
CA THR A 204 32.81 -10.47 18.13
C THR A 204 34.31 -10.72 18.27
N LYS A 205 35.03 -9.85 19.02
CA LYS A 205 36.46 -10.04 19.31
C LYS A 205 36.76 -11.28 20.16
N MET A 206 35.87 -11.67 21.07
CA MET A 206 36.07 -12.90 21.88
C MET A 206 35.85 -14.20 21.09
N ASN A 207 35.07 -14.18 20.00
CA ASN A 207 34.81 -15.38 19.19
C ASN A 207 35.85 -15.61 18.07
N ASP A 208 36.65 -14.60 17.73
CA ASP A 208 37.72 -14.71 16.72
C ASP A 208 39.06 -15.19 17.31
N ASP A 209 39.22 -15.18 18.64
CA ASP A 209 40.46 -15.57 19.34
C ASP A 209 40.52 -17.06 19.75
N ASP A 210 39.46 -17.86 19.54
CA ASP A 210 39.46 -19.30 19.90
C ASP A 210 39.82 -20.22 18.71
N GLY A 211 40.35 -19.63 17.63
CA GLY A 211 40.67 -20.31 16.37
C GLY A 211 42.17 -20.52 16.13
N THR A 212 42.95 -20.99 17.10
CA THR A 212 44.32 -21.57 16.92
C THR A 212 44.83 -22.02 18.31
N VAL A 213 45.31 -23.22 18.65
CA VAL A 213 45.79 -24.44 17.99
C VAL A 213 45.69 -25.57 19.03
N LYS A 214 45.38 -26.81 18.62
CA LYS A 214 46.15 -28.00 19.01
C LYS A 214 45.90 -29.15 18.03
N ASN A 215 46.88 -29.34 17.15
CA ASN A 215 47.23 -30.65 16.58
C ASN A 215 47.55 -31.64 17.70
#